data_AF-A0A6N7ZT10-F1
#
_entry.id   AF-A0A6N7ZT10-F1
#
_cell.length_a   1.000
_cell.length_b   1.000
_cell.length_c   1.000
_cell.angle_alpha   90.00
_cell.angle_beta   90.00
_cell.angle_gamma   90.00
#
_symmetry.space_group_name_H-M   'P 1'
#
loop_
_entity.id
_entity.type
_entity.pdbx_description
1 polymer ?
#
loop_
_entity_poly.entity_id
_entity_poly.type
_entity_poly.pdbx_seq_one_letter_code
_entity_poly.pdbx_strand_id
1 'polypeptide(L)'
;MSSTNSSVRIGSLRAVASDTDAGRAFLIGYCHGKELHVCGINTMDAQAVPLRGIFDTDDIPELSHDHNWYLSENDEDWIFSLLSGEGTEAIMDTLSVPREERDLCNEDVRKLLSAAAEHLSEHMDARAVSALSRADGKSLDQLSFYSGEGERATRRRQAAESYPLAAALMAKEVRLKIAIDRSQSLAPILKEVLENRSGATISKGVMKRLARAPELPAGCSLETVARFASLVPADWIPTEGDQWRAFCHSAECLLTELGASDEDIADLVKGRAGDWERFLFKAAKDGGREVEDLDGAISFTRSMMGEAYLMSVEFADMFLLPAAAIGVTQHDLTVTPEMRTAAIQSAYAMLFKGRSAIEIADLTRRWSLNREKINDAIFQAEDRHNQLLVGSIEEGSWPQLTEEVVAPSGIRIVPLTSPEQLRNEGSSGEDPAGNKGLSHCVGGYHSSAVKADCHIVSVRRYYEDGRFDRLATVEFSRLSPNDNKLTVKQSRARSNSQPCRAAKDALTWYVNSVAVGRVPLQRQRIDAFQEMRMNGQKTLDGLGRLCGYEWKEDSVIQIVAKAWGPYVTDSWKRRKMDDIMASDEVSFIAENIVPDVRMARF
;
A
#
# COMPACT_ATOMS: atom_id res chain seq x y z
N MET A 1 5.95 0.46 63.02
CA MET A 1 5.12 1.05 61.96
C MET A 1 5.80 2.35 61.52
N SER A 2 6.96 2.38 60.87
CA SER A 2 7.58 1.52 59.83
C SER A 2 6.86 1.57 58.47
N SER A 3 7.68 1.77 57.43
CA SER A 3 7.39 1.88 55.98
C SER A 3 6.49 3.04 55.52
N THR A 4 7.13 4.14 55.15
CA THR A 4 6.85 4.82 53.87
C THR A 4 8.08 4.65 52.98
N ASN A 5 7.89 4.12 51.77
CA ASN A 5 9.00 3.85 50.84
C ASN A 5 9.61 5.14 50.29
N SER A 6 10.89 5.03 49.89
CA SER A 6 11.72 6.11 49.36
C SER A 6 11.15 6.75 48.10
N SER A 7 11.27 8.08 48.03
CA SER A 7 10.93 8.89 46.86
C SER A 7 12.04 8.87 45.81
N VAL A 8 11.67 8.77 44.54
CA VAL A 8 12.56 9.12 43.42
C VAL A 8 12.81 10.64 43.43
N ARG A 9 14.08 11.04 43.36
CA ARG A 9 14.53 12.37 42.93
C ARG A 9 15.72 12.15 42.00
N ILE A 10 15.73 12.85 40.89
CA ILE A 10 16.89 12.92 39.98
C ILE A 10 17.25 14.41 39.85
N GLY A 11 18.54 14.72 39.74
CA GLY A 11 19.10 16.06 39.80
C GLY A 11 20.06 16.35 38.65
N SER A 12 19.97 17.57 38.12
CA SER A 12 20.67 18.18 36.98
C SER A 12 21.73 17.37 36.22
N LEU A 13 21.45 17.12 34.94
CA LEU A 13 22.44 16.80 33.92
C LEU A 13 22.59 18.02 32.99
N ARG A 14 23.82 18.49 32.73
CA ARG A 14 24.09 19.80 32.10
C ARG A 14 24.75 19.69 30.72
N ALA A 15 24.33 20.60 29.84
CA ALA A 15 24.43 20.47 28.41
C ALA A 15 24.60 21.87 27.77
N VAL A 16 25.77 22.20 27.19
CA VAL A 16 26.04 23.57 26.67
C VAL A 16 26.44 23.56 25.20
N ALA A 17 25.67 24.29 24.39
CA ALA A 17 26.01 24.75 23.05
C ALA A 17 26.51 26.21 23.07
N SER A 18 27.31 26.62 22.08
CA SER A 18 27.78 28.01 21.94
C SER A 18 27.70 28.43 20.48
N ASP A 19 27.22 29.62 20.16
CA ASP A 19 26.83 29.93 18.78
C ASP A 19 27.96 30.09 17.74
N THR A 20 27.55 29.84 16.49
CA THR A 20 28.21 30.21 15.23
C THR A 20 27.13 30.31 14.13
N ASP A 21 27.27 31.25 13.19
CA ASP A 21 26.35 31.51 12.05
C ASP A 21 26.14 30.32 11.07
N ALA A 22 26.72 29.15 11.35
CA ALA A 22 26.61 27.93 10.56
C ALA A 22 26.43 26.66 11.42
N GLY A 23 26.04 26.80 12.70
CA GLY A 23 25.60 25.71 13.57
C GLY A 23 26.60 25.20 14.62
N ARG A 24 26.21 25.28 15.89
CA ARG A 24 26.82 24.59 17.06
C ARG A 24 25.74 24.25 18.09
N ALA A 25 25.42 22.97 18.28
CA ALA A 25 24.35 22.51 19.16
C ALA A 25 24.65 21.14 19.80
N PHE A 26 25.30 21.19 20.96
CA PHE A 26 25.28 20.14 22.00
C PHE A 26 24.06 20.41 22.92
N LEU A 27 23.64 19.61 23.91
CA LEU A 27 24.08 18.33 24.49
C LEU A 27 22.80 17.66 25.04
N ILE A 28 22.89 16.47 25.64
CA ILE A 28 21.76 15.74 26.24
C ILE A 28 21.79 15.83 27.77
N GLY A 29 20.66 16.14 28.42
CA GLY A 29 20.53 16.15 29.88
C GLY A 29 19.14 15.77 30.36
N TYR A 30 19.05 14.73 31.21
CA TYR A 30 17.76 14.21 31.70
C TYR A 30 17.70 13.99 33.23
N CYS A 31 16.54 14.25 33.82
CA CYS A 31 16.13 13.79 35.14
C CYS A 31 14.64 13.34 35.14
N HIS A 32 14.29 12.26 35.84
CA HIS A 32 12.93 11.69 35.91
C HIS A 32 12.39 11.73 37.35
N GLY A 33 11.40 12.59 37.60
CA GLY A 33 10.86 12.86 38.94
C GLY A 33 10.42 14.31 39.07
N LYS A 34 11.19 15.12 39.80
CA LYS A 34 10.96 16.58 39.90
C LYS A 34 11.82 17.43 38.94
N GLU A 35 12.52 16.81 38.00
CA GLU A 35 13.37 17.50 37.02
C GLU A 35 13.17 16.94 35.60
N LEU A 36 14.01 17.34 34.64
CA LEU A 36 13.69 17.58 33.22
C LEU A 36 14.56 16.77 32.24
N HIS A 37 14.00 16.35 31.09
CA HIS A 37 14.68 15.67 29.96
C HIS A 37 14.91 16.59 28.74
N VAL A 38 16.11 16.57 28.12
CA VAL A 38 16.54 17.36 26.92
C VAL A 38 17.60 16.58 26.12
N CYS A 39 17.62 16.67 24.78
CA CYS A 39 18.65 16.11 23.85
C CYS A 39 19.26 17.19 22.90
N GLY A 40 20.46 16.94 22.35
CA GLY A 40 21.12 17.77 21.32
C GLY A 40 22.52 17.31 20.90
N ILE A 41 22.76 17.08 19.59
CA ILE A 41 24.08 17.00 18.91
C ILE A 41 23.93 17.70 17.53
N ASN A 42 25.01 18.24 16.97
CA ASN A 42 24.99 19.46 16.16
C ASN A 42 24.66 19.32 14.66
N THR A 43 23.93 20.33 14.17
CA THR A 43 23.69 20.66 12.76
C THR A 43 24.97 20.86 11.94
N MET A 44 25.22 19.95 11.00
CA MET A 44 25.31 20.34 9.58
C MET A 44 24.90 19.18 8.65
N ASP A 45 25.11 17.89 8.99
CA ASP A 45 24.47 16.77 8.25
C ASP A 45 24.13 15.46 9.04
N ALA A 46 24.83 15.04 10.11
CA ALA A 46 24.45 13.82 10.86
C ALA A 46 23.41 13.98 11.99
N GLN A 47 22.40 13.08 11.99
CA GLN A 47 21.37 12.89 13.02
C GLN A 47 21.96 12.27 14.32
N ALA A 48 21.35 12.39 15.50
CA ALA A 48 19.93 12.64 15.81
C ALA A 48 19.65 13.69 16.90
N VAL A 49 18.54 14.44 16.75
CA VAL A 49 17.89 15.27 17.80
C VAL A 49 16.38 15.44 17.53
N PRO A 50 15.50 15.31 18.53
CA PRO A 50 14.18 15.93 18.52
C PRO A 50 14.21 17.29 19.26
N LEU A 51 14.43 18.37 18.51
CA LEU A 51 14.20 19.77 18.93
C LEU A 51 13.35 20.48 17.87
N ARG A 52 12.17 20.99 18.24
CA ARG A 52 11.27 21.74 17.32
C ARG A 52 11.36 23.24 17.59
N GLY A 53 12.14 23.96 16.79
CA GLY A 53 12.16 25.43 16.73
C GLY A 53 13.56 26.02 16.59
N ILE A 54 13.72 26.99 15.68
CA ILE A 54 14.95 27.75 15.46
C ILE A 54 14.96 28.95 16.40
N PHE A 55 16.07 29.22 17.10
CA PHE A 55 16.28 30.43 17.90
C PHE A 55 17.72 30.96 17.79
N ASP A 56 17.83 32.26 18.03
CA ASP A 56 19.04 33.10 18.01
C ASP A 56 19.34 33.56 19.46
N THR A 57 20.60 33.72 19.86
CA THR A 57 21.02 33.46 21.26
C THR A 57 21.11 34.64 22.23
N ASP A 58 20.76 35.87 21.83
CA ASP A 58 20.81 37.03 22.73
C ASP A 58 19.74 37.02 23.85
N ASP A 59 18.71 36.15 23.77
CA ASP A 59 17.59 36.05 24.71
C ASP A 59 17.46 34.65 25.38
N ILE A 60 18.40 34.27 26.26
CA ILE A 60 18.23 33.11 27.18
C ILE A 60 18.08 33.57 28.66
N PRO A 61 16.91 34.10 29.06
CA PRO A 61 16.52 34.23 30.47
C PRO A 61 15.95 32.90 31.01
N GLU A 62 15.75 32.87 32.33
CA GLU A 62 15.33 31.73 33.16
C GLU A 62 14.35 30.73 32.51
N LEU A 63 14.76 29.46 32.43
CA LEU A 63 13.98 28.31 31.94
C LEU A 63 12.64 28.17 32.69
N SER A 64 11.54 28.54 32.03
CA SER A 64 10.18 28.36 32.55
C SER A 64 9.68 26.90 32.44
N HIS A 65 8.75 26.52 33.32
CA HIS A 65 8.50 25.11 33.69
C HIS A 65 7.58 24.27 32.78
N ASP A 66 7.08 24.77 31.65
CA ASP A 66 5.88 24.19 30.98
C ASP A 66 6.09 23.52 29.60
N HIS A 67 7.28 22.95 29.31
CA HIS A 67 7.52 22.17 28.09
C HIS A 67 7.98 20.73 28.38
N ASN A 68 7.05 19.78 28.25
CA ASN A 68 7.33 18.34 28.30
C ASN A 68 7.91 17.86 26.96
N TRP A 69 9.20 17.53 26.96
CA TRP A 69 9.87 16.83 25.86
C TRP A 69 9.59 15.33 25.97
N TYR A 70 9.03 14.74 24.92
CA TYR A 70 8.84 13.29 24.82
C TYR A 70 9.94 12.72 23.93
N LEU A 71 10.81 11.89 24.52
CA LEU A 71 11.62 10.92 23.79
C LEU A 71 10.66 9.92 23.14
N SER A 72 10.94 9.48 21.91
CA SER A 72 10.25 8.31 21.34
C SER A 72 10.78 7.05 22.01
N GLU A 73 10.02 5.95 21.98
CA GLU A 73 10.45 4.67 22.61
C GLU A 73 11.76 4.13 22.04
N ASN A 74 12.17 4.57 20.84
CA ASN A 74 13.45 4.22 20.20
C ASN A 74 14.62 5.10 20.68
N ASP A 75 14.36 6.29 21.23
CA ASP A 75 15.40 7.22 21.68
C ASP A 75 15.99 6.85 23.06
N GLU A 76 15.63 5.68 23.62
CA GLU A 76 16.17 5.20 24.89
C GLU A 76 17.32 4.18 24.71
N ASP A 77 17.49 3.57 23.53
CA ASP A 77 18.50 2.52 23.32
C ASP A 77 19.94 3.02 23.51
N TRP A 78 20.29 4.19 22.97
CA TRP A 78 21.61 4.80 23.17
C TRP A 78 21.89 5.14 24.65
N ILE A 79 20.85 5.41 25.45
CA ILE A 79 20.97 5.62 26.90
C ILE A 79 21.34 4.29 27.57
N PHE A 80 20.75 3.18 27.15
CA PHE A 80 21.13 1.86 27.67
C PHE A 80 22.53 1.43 27.23
N SER A 81 22.98 1.76 26.01
CA SER A 81 24.38 1.59 25.59
C SER A 81 25.34 2.40 26.48
N LEU A 82 25.04 3.67 26.70
CA LEU A 82 25.77 4.58 27.59
C LEU A 82 25.84 4.03 29.03
N LEU A 83 24.70 3.60 29.58
CA LEU A 83 24.60 3.03 30.94
C LEU A 83 25.31 1.68 31.08
N SER A 84 25.37 0.88 30.01
CA SER A 84 26.02 -0.43 30.00
C SER A 84 27.55 -0.33 29.88
N GLY A 85 28.09 0.87 29.68
CA GLY A 85 29.52 1.10 29.47
C GLY A 85 30.00 0.63 28.09
N GLU A 86 29.12 0.64 27.09
CA GLU A 86 29.50 0.34 25.72
C GLU A 86 30.43 1.42 25.17
N GLY A 87 31.32 1.03 24.24
CA GLY A 87 32.25 1.97 23.62
C GLY A 87 31.52 3.07 22.85
N THR A 88 32.12 4.25 22.75
CA THR A 88 31.50 5.42 22.11
C THR A 88 30.98 5.13 20.70
N GLU A 89 31.64 4.24 19.94
CA GLU A 89 31.19 3.84 18.61
C GLU A 89 29.83 3.14 18.61
N ALA A 90 29.50 2.31 19.61
CA ALA A 90 28.18 1.68 19.73
C ALA A 90 27.08 2.68 20.12
N ILE A 91 27.44 3.71 20.89
CA ILE A 91 26.55 4.85 21.19
C ILE A 91 26.33 5.68 19.91
N MET A 92 27.35 5.84 19.05
CA MET A 92 27.20 6.49 17.74
C MET A 92 26.39 5.63 16.75
N ASP A 93 26.53 4.30 16.80
CA ASP A 93 25.72 3.35 16.02
C ASP A 93 24.23 3.46 16.42
N THR A 94 23.92 3.47 17.72
CA THR A 94 22.53 3.59 18.23
C THR A 94 21.93 4.98 17.97
N LEU A 95 22.74 6.04 18.00
CA LEU A 95 22.35 7.39 17.55
C LEU A 95 22.25 7.52 16.01
N SER A 96 22.54 6.46 15.24
CA SER A 96 22.52 6.43 13.77
C SER A 96 23.48 7.42 13.09
N VAL A 97 24.62 7.74 13.73
CA VAL A 97 25.64 8.64 13.17
C VAL A 97 26.39 7.94 12.02
N PRO A 98 26.38 8.49 10.78
CA PRO A 98 27.09 7.94 9.63
C PRO A 98 28.59 7.76 9.90
N ARG A 99 29.19 6.68 9.39
CA ARG A 99 30.61 6.36 9.68
C ARG A 99 31.58 7.44 9.20
N GLU A 100 31.34 8.02 8.03
CA GLU A 100 32.10 9.16 7.50
C GLU A 100 32.07 10.42 8.40
N GLU A 101 31.05 10.57 9.26
CA GLU A 101 30.91 11.70 10.17
C GLU A 101 31.41 11.41 11.61
N ARG A 102 31.77 10.16 11.93
CA ARG A 102 32.35 9.82 13.25
C ARG A 102 33.77 10.34 13.45
N ASP A 103 34.50 10.57 12.37
CA ASP A 103 35.79 11.27 12.40
C ASP A 103 35.61 12.80 12.57
N LEU A 104 34.43 13.34 12.23
CA LEU A 104 34.04 14.73 12.49
C LEU A 104 33.45 14.92 13.90
N CYS A 105 32.96 13.84 14.52
CA CYS A 105 32.59 13.82 15.94
C CYS A 105 33.85 14.03 16.79
N ASN A 106 34.10 15.31 17.08
CA ASN A 106 35.30 15.79 17.75
C ASN A 106 35.56 15.01 19.05
N GLU A 107 36.84 14.88 19.43
CA GLU A 107 37.30 14.18 20.64
C GLU A 107 36.55 14.63 21.92
N ASP A 108 36.08 15.88 21.93
CA ASP A 108 35.25 16.44 23.01
C ASP A 108 33.88 15.74 23.13
N VAL A 109 33.24 15.31 22.03
CA VAL A 109 32.01 14.50 22.04
C VAL A 109 32.28 13.15 22.70
N ARG A 110 33.40 12.50 22.34
CA ARG A 110 33.79 11.21 22.93
C ARG A 110 34.03 11.35 24.45
N LYS A 111 34.75 12.39 24.88
CA LYS A 111 34.97 12.71 26.30
C LYS A 111 33.68 13.01 27.05
N LEU A 112 32.75 13.75 26.44
CA LEU A 112 31.45 14.07 27.03
C LEU A 112 30.59 12.82 27.22
N LEU A 113 30.52 11.94 26.22
CA LEU A 113 29.80 10.67 26.33
C LEU A 113 30.44 9.78 27.41
N SER A 114 31.77 9.65 27.46
CA SER A 114 32.44 8.90 28.53
C SER A 114 32.17 9.47 29.92
N ALA A 115 32.25 10.80 30.11
CA ALA A 115 31.96 11.45 31.38
C ALA A 115 30.49 11.31 31.81
N ALA A 116 29.55 11.33 30.84
CA ALA A 116 28.14 11.07 31.10
C ALA A 116 27.88 9.60 31.47
N ALA A 117 28.55 8.64 30.80
CA ALA A 117 28.50 7.22 31.15
C ALA A 117 29.02 6.97 32.58
N GLU A 118 30.20 7.49 32.90
CA GLU A 118 30.77 7.41 34.25
C GLU A 118 29.78 7.97 35.29
N HIS A 119 29.32 9.21 35.13
CA HIS A 119 28.42 9.85 36.09
C HIS A 119 27.09 9.10 36.25
N LEU A 120 26.47 8.64 35.17
CA LEU A 120 25.22 7.88 35.24
C LEU A 120 25.45 6.49 35.86
N SER A 121 26.58 5.84 35.58
CA SER A 121 26.93 4.54 36.17
C SER A 121 27.13 4.58 37.68
N GLU A 122 27.59 5.71 38.24
CA GLU A 122 27.68 5.93 39.69
C GLU A 122 26.30 5.99 40.37
N HIS A 123 25.28 6.45 39.65
CA HIS A 123 23.94 6.72 40.19
C HIS A 123 22.90 5.64 39.82
N MET A 124 23.26 4.71 38.93
CA MET A 124 22.37 3.65 38.45
C MET A 124 22.80 2.27 38.96
N ASP A 125 21.82 1.43 39.29
CA ASP A 125 22.10 0.04 39.67
C ASP A 125 22.60 -0.71 38.43
N ALA A 126 23.92 -0.86 38.31
CA ALA A 126 24.56 -1.53 37.17
C ALA A 126 24.02 -2.96 36.93
N ARG A 127 23.47 -3.62 37.96
CA ARG A 127 22.83 -4.94 37.80
C ARG A 127 21.40 -4.82 37.25
N ALA A 128 20.72 -3.71 37.46
CA ALA A 128 19.46 -3.39 36.81
C ALA A 128 19.65 -3.02 35.33
N VAL A 129 20.70 -2.25 35.02
CA VAL A 129 21.11 -1.98 33.63
C VAL A 129 21.47 -3.28 32.92
N SER A 130 22.35 -4.10 33.49
CA SER A 130 22.72 -5.42 32.93
C SER A 130 21.56 -6.41 32.83
N ALA A 131 20.48 -6.23 33.59
CA ALA A 131 19.27 -7.04 33.48
C ALA A 131 18.39 -6.62 32.28
N LEU A 132 18.47 -5.36 31.85
CA LEU A 132 17.68 -4.82 30.74
C LEU A 132 18.45 -4.72 29.42
N SER A 133 19.79 -4.68 29.42
CA SER A 133 20.60 -4.39 28.23
C SER A 133 20.26 -5.25 27.00
N ARG A 134 19.92 -6.53 27.21
CA ARG A 134 19.57 -7.50 26.15
C ARG A 134 18.09 -7.52 25.76
N ALA A 135 17.24 -6.74 26.43
CA ALA A 135 15.80 -6.75 26.20
C ALA A 135 15.38 -5.74 25.11
N ASP A 136 14.37 -6.15 24.36
CA ASP A 136 13.67 -5.32 23.38
C ASP A 136 12.64 -4.41 24.07
N GLY A 137 12.42 -3.21 23.53
CA GLY A 137 11.52 -2.20 24.11
C GLY A 137 11.83 -1.90 25.58
N LYS A 138 13.11 -1.90 25.95
CA LYS A 138 13.62 -1.52 27.27
C LYS A 138 13.41 -0.01 27.47
N SER A 139 13.00 0.38 28.67
CA SER A 139 12.75 1.79 29.01
C SER A 139 13.16 2.14 30.43
N LEU A 140 13.48 3.41 30.67
CA LEU A 140 14.08 3.91 31.91
C LEU A 140 13.18 3.71 33.15
N ASP A 141 11.86 3.71 32.99
CA ASP A 141 10.92 3.38 34.07
C ASP A 141 11.09 1.92 34.56
N GLN A 142 11.47 1.00 33.65
CA GLN A 142 11.72 -0.41 33.95
C GLN A 142 12.97 -0.62 34.81
N LEU A 143 13.95 0.29 34.78
CA LEU A 143 15.12 0.23 35.68
C LEU A 143 14.67 0.20 37.14
N SER A 144 13.63 0.95 37.51
CA SER A 144 13.06 0.95 38.86
C SER A 144 12.51 -0.41 39.31
N PHE A 145 12.14 -1.29 38.37
CA PHE A 145 11.70 -2.64 38.66
C PHE A 145 12.86 -3.55 39.06
N TYR A 146 14.01 -3.44 38.38
CA TYR A 146 15.21 -4.25 38.64
C TYR A 146 16.16 -3.65 39.68
N SER A 147 16.06 -2.35 39.95
CA SER A 147 16.93 -1.63 40.88
C SER A 147 16.66 -1.95 42.35
N GLY A 148 17.70 -1.80 43.15
CA GLY A 148 17.61 -1.73 44.60
C GLY A 148 17.99 -3.01 45.34
N GLU A 149 17.88 -2.95 46.65
CA GLU A 149 18.43 -3.97 47.56
C GLU A 149 17.39 -4.98 48.04
N GLY A 150 17.89 -6.09 48.60
CA GLY A 150 17.07 -7.14 49.21
C GLY A 150 16.65 -8.25 48.25
N GLU A 151 15.84 -9.17 48.79
CA GLU A 151 15.51 -10.43 48.12
C GLU A 151 14.65 -10.23 46.87
N ARG A 152 13.70 -9.29 46.90
CA ARG A 152 12.78 -9.01 45.79
C ARG A 152 13.51 -8.57 44.52
N ALA A 153 14.39 -7.57 44.63
CA ALA A 153 15.19 -7.09 43.51
C ALA A 153 16.16 -8.18 43.00
N THR A 154 16.72 -8.98 43.92
CA THR A 154 17.56 -10.14 43.56
C THR A 154 16.82 -11.19 42.74
N ARG A 155 15.60 -11.59 43.14
CA ARG A 155 14.75 -12.52 42.36
C ARG A 155 14.41 -11.97 40.96
N ARG A 156 14.20 -10.66 40.83
CA ARG A 156 13.94 -10.01 39.54
C ARG A 156 15.15 -10.06 38.62
N ARG A 157 16.34 -9.70 39.11
CA ARG A 157 17.59 -9.82 38.34
C ARG A 157 17.87 -11.27 37.92
N GLN A 158 17.70 -12.24 38.82
CA GLN A 158 17.80 -13.67 38.50
C GLN A 158 16.78 -14.14 37.43
N ALA A 159 15.57 -13.56 37.42
CA ALA A 159 14.58 -13.84 36.39
C ALA A 159 15.00 -13.28 35.01
N ALA A 160 15.54 -12.06 34.96
CA ALA A 160 16.12 -11.48 33.75
C ALA A 160 17.35 -12.27 33.27
N GLU A 161 18.29 -12.61 34.16
CA GLU A 161 19.43 -13.50 33.85
C GLU A 161 18.99 -14.84 33.25
N SER A 162 17.82 -15.35 33.64
CA SER A 162 17.27 -16.62 33.13
C SER A 162 16.55 -16.50 31.77
N TYR A 163 16.05 -15.31 31.41
CA TYR A 163 15.36 -15.04 30.14
C TYR A 163 15.64 -13.58 29.70
N PRO A 164 16.88 -13.27 29.26
CA PRO A 164 17.35 -11.89 29.08
C PRO A 164 16.49 -11.07 28.11
N LEU A 165 16.14 -11.65 26.97
CA LEU A 165 15.27 -11.02 25.97
C LEU A 165 13.92 -10.56 26.54
N ALA A 166 13.39 -11.27 27.53
CA ALA A 166 12.07 -11.02 28.11
C ALA A 166 12.10 -10.08 29.33
N ALA A 167 13.24 -9.48 29.70
CA ALA A 167 13.32 -8.66 30.91
C ALA A 167 12.40 -7.43 30.85
N ALA A 168 12.36 -6.72 29.72
CA ALA A 168 11.43 -5.60 29.54
C ALA A 168 9.97 -6.06 29.64
N LEU A 169 9.64 -7.20 29.03
CA LEU A 169 8.31 -7.81 29.11
C LEU A 169 7.91 -8.18 30.56
N MET A 170 8.83 -8.71 31.37
CA MET A 170 8.61 -8.96 32.80
C MET A 170 8.39 -7.65 33.59
N ALA A 171 9.10 -6.59 33.23
CA ALA A 171 8.96 -5.26 33.83
C ALA A 171 7.71 -4.49 33.32
N LYS A 172 7.05 -4.96 32.26
CA LYS A 172 5.74 -4.47 31.79
C LYS A 172 4.58 -5.30 32.38
N GLU A 173 4.59 -6.62 32.21
CA GLU A 173 3.45 -7.52 32.47
C GLU A 173 3.21 -7.88 33.95
N VAL A 174 2.07 -7.45 34.50
CA VAL A 174 1.69 -7.63 35.92
C VAL A 174 1.74 -9.09 36.38
N ARG A 175 1.35 -10.04 35.52
CA ARG A 175 1.38 -11.48 35.85
C ARG A 175 2.79 -11.99 36.09
N LEU A 176 3.77 -11.55 35.28
CA LEU A 176 5.18 -11.91 35.44
C LEU A 176 5.77 -11.26 36.70
N LYS A 177 5.48 -9.96 36.94
CA LYS A 177 5.87 -9.26 38.17
C LYS A 177 5.46 -10.03 39.43
N ILE A 178 4.18 -10.44 39.52
CA ILE A 178 3.64 -11.17 40.66
C ILE A 178 4.30 -12.56 40.80
N ALA A 179 4.53 -13.27 39.69
CA ALA A 179 5.17 -14.58 39.69
C ALA A 179 6.60 -14.51 40.26
N ILE A 180 7.40 -13.57 39.78
CA ILE A 180 8.79 -13.32 40.21
C ILE A 180 8.83 -12.90 41.68
N ASP A 181 8.00 -11.93 42.06
CA ASP A 181 7.92 -11.42 43.43
C ASP A 181 7.45 -12.49 44.44
N ARG A 182 6.79 -13.56 43.98
CA ARG A 182 6.33 -14.72 44.79
C ARG A 182 7.17 -15.99 44.61
N SER A 183 8.30 -15.93 43.90
CA SER A 183 9.15 -17.10 43.60
C SER A 183 8.41 -18.27 42.92
N GLN A 184 7.40 -17.95 42.09
CA GLN A 184 6.67 -18.95 41.31
C GLN A 184 7.51 -19.41 40.10
N SER A 185 7.16 -20.57 39.52
CA SER A 185 7.80 -21.02 38.28
C SER A 185 7.48 -20.05 37.14
N LEU A 186 8.48 -19.31 36.68
CA LEU A 186 8.33 -18.29 35.65
C LEU A 186 8.07 -18.88 34.26
N ALA A 187 8.73 -19.99 33.93
CA ALA A 187 8.68 -20.62 32.60
C ALA A 187 7.26 -20.84 32.04
N PRO A 188 6.28 -21.44 32.77
CA PRO A 188 4.93 -21.62 32.24
C PRO A 188 4.17 -20.29 32.04
N ILE A 189 4.37 -19.31 32.91
CA ILE A 189 3.66 -18.02 32.85
C ILE A 189 4.25 -17.14 31.74
N LEU A 190 5.58 -17.13 31.59
CA LEU A 190 6.26 -16.45 30.48
C LEU A 190 5.90 -17.08 29.13
N LYS A 191 5.83 -18.42 29.04
CA LYS A 191 5.33 -19.11 27.84
C LYS A 191 3.92 -18.62 27.50
N GLU A 192 2.98 -18.67 28.45
CA GLU A 192 1.59 -18.24 28.22
C GLU A 192 1.49 -16.77 27.76
N VAL A 193 2.28 -15.87 28.36
CA VAL A 193 2.33 -14.45 27.95
C VAL A 193 2.89 -14.30 26.52
N LEU A 194 3.96 -15.01 26.18
CA LEU A 194 4.55 -14.98 24.85
C LEU A 194 3.63 -15.60 23.79
N GLU A 195 2.92 -16.70 24.10
CA GLU A 195 1.92 -17.31 23.20
C GLU A 195 0.76 -16.35 22.91
N ASN A 196 0.27 -15.64 23.93
CA ASN A 196 -0.80 -14.64 23.77
C ASN A 196 -0.36 -13.42 22.94
N ARG A 197 0.91 -13.00 23.03
CA ARG A 197 1.45 -11.84 22.29
C ARG A 197 1.90 -12.19 20.88
N SER A 198 2.53 -13.34 20.68
CA SER A 198 3.03 -13.81 19.37
C SER A 198 1.93 -14.44 18.51
N GLY A 199 0.83 -14.88 19.12
CA GLY A 199 -0.25 -15.63 18.48
C GLY A 199 0.08 -17.12 18.21
N ALA A 200 1.27 -17.59 18.58
CA ALA A 200 1.76 -18.92 18.21
C ALA A 200 2.13 -19.79 19.43
N THR A 201 2.02 -21.12 19.27
CA THR A 201 2.24 -22.08 20.37
C THR A 201 3.73 -22.37 20.60
N ILE A 202 4.28 -21.99 21.75
CA ILE A 202 5.72 -22.02 22.01
C ILE A 202 6.10 -23.33 22.73
N SER A 203 6.96 -24.13 22.09
CA SER A 203 7.44 -25.39 22.67
C SER A 203 8.46 -25.17 23.81
N LYS A 204 8.61 -26.17 24.69
CA LYS A 204 9.66 -26.15 25.74
C LYS A 204 11.08 -26.09 25.14
N GLY A 205 11.28 -26.60 23.92
CA GLY A 205 12.55 -26.50 23.20
C GLY A 205 12.85 -25.05 22.81
N VAL A 206 11.86 -24.35 22.25
CA VAL A 206 11.95 -22.93 21.88
C VAL A 206 12.21 -22.06 23.11
N MET A 207 11.45 -22.22 24.19
CA MET A 207 11.69 -21.50 25.46
C MET A 207 13.13 -21.68 25.96
N LYS A 208 13.71 -22.89 25.85
CA LYS A 208 15.08 -23.17 26.27
C LYS A 208 16.13 -22.52 25.35
N ARG A 209 15.81 -22.33 24.07
CA ARG A 209 16.67 -21.62 23.10
C ARG A 209 16.63 -20.11 23.34
N LEU A 210 15.44 -19.52 23.43
CA LEU A 210 15.27 -18.09 23.71
C LEU A 210 15.88 -17.67 25.07
N ALA A 211 15.81 -18.54 26.09
CA ALA A 211 16.49 -18.34 27.38
C ALA A 211 18.03 -18.28 27.29
N ARG A 212 18.62 -18.74 26.18
CA ARG A 212 20.07 -18.79 25.93
C ARG A 212 20.53 -17.88 24.81
N ALA A 213 19.61 -17.20 24.13
CA ALA A 213 19.92 -16.26 23.09
C ALA A 213 20.75 -15.08 23.64
N PRO A 214 21.56 -14.41 22.80
CA PRO A 214 22.21 -13.15 23.17
C PRO A 214 21.16 -12.02 23.15
N GLU A 215 21.56 -10.78 22.93
CA GLU A 215 20.62 -9.66 22.74
C GLU A 215 19.78 -9.80 21.46
N LEU A 216 18.67 -9.07 21.42
CA LEU A 216 17.88 -8.92 20.20
C LEU A 216 18.54 -7.87 19.29
N PRO A 217 18.76 -8.14 17.99
CA PRO A 217 19.28 -7.13 17.08
C PRO A 217 18.30 -5.95 16.92
N ALA A 218 18.85 -4.76 16.68
CA ALA A 218 18.07 -3.55 16.45
C ALA A 218 17.03 -3.74 15.32
N GLY A 219 15.81 -3.26 15.54
CA GLY A 219 14.71 -3.38 14.58
C GLY A 219 14.14 -4.80 14.42
N CYS A 220 14.45 -5.72 15.33
CA CYS A 220 13.71 -6.97 15.53
C CYS A 220 12.88 -6.90 16.82
N SER A 221 11.77 -7.63 16.87
CA SER A 221 10.86 -7.70 18.03
C SER A 221 10.83 -9.08 18.68
N LEU A 222 10.69 -9.14 20.01
CA LEU A 222 10.62 -10.42 20.72
C LEU A 222 9.41 -11.25 20.28
N GLU A 223 8.28 -10.61 20.03
CA GLU A 223 7.03 -11.23 19.58
C GLU A 223 7.21 -11.93 18.22
N THR A 224 7.75 -11.25 17.21
CA THR A 224 7.98 -11.84 15.87
C THR A 224 9.03 -12.95 15.92
N VAL A 225 10.12 -12.76 16.67
CA VAL A 225 11.16 -13.79 16.80
C VAL A 225 10.62 -15.01 17.57
N ALA A 226 9.80 -14.83 18.60
CA ALA A 226 9.15 -15.94 19.31
C ALA A 226 8.10 -16.66 18.44
N ARG A 227 7.35 -15.94 17.61
CA ARG A 227 6.44 -16.51 16.59
C ARG A 227 7.23 -17.37 15.61
N PHE A 228 8.21 -16.80 14.92
CA PHE A 228 9.05 -17.52 13.94
C PHE A 228 9.76 -18.73 14.55
N ALA A 229 10.31 -18.60 15.76
CA ALA A 229 10.94 -19.69 16.49
C ALA A 229 10.00 -20.87 16.80
N SER A 230 8.68 -20.64 16.87
CA SER A 230 7.69 -21.71 17.03
C SER A 230 7.37 -22.47 15.74
N LEU A 231 7.64 -21.85 14.58
CA LEU A 231 7.33 -22.37 13.23
C LEU A 231 8.50 -23.14 12.61
N VAL A 232 9.68 -23.12 13.24
CA VAL A 232 10.88 -23.83 12.78
C VAL A 232 11.31 -24.92 13.79
N PRO A 233 12.08 -25.94 13.36
CA PRO A 233 12.66 -26.92 14.28
C PRO A 233 13.53 -26.26 15.36
N ALA A 234 13.35 -26.66 16.63
CA ALA A 234 14.05 -26.02 17.76
C ALA A 234 15.57 -26.28 17.80
N ASP A 235 16.08 -27.18 16.96
CA ASP A 235 17.49 -27.38 16.68
C ASP A 235 18.06 -26.35 15.69
N TRP A 236 17.23 -25.75 14.83
CA TRP A 236 17.62 -24.69 13.89
C TRP A 236 17.71 -23.31 14.53
N ILE A 237 17.26 -23.14 15.77
CA ILE A 237 17.35 -21.85 16.48
C ILE A 237 18.79 -21.71 17.03
N PRO A 238 19.59 -20.78 16.49
CA PRO A 238 20.93 -20.48 17.02
C PRO A 238 20.84 -19.84 18.41
N THR A 239 21.95 -19.79 19.12
CA THR A 239 22.02 -19.18 20.47
C THR A 239 23.16 -18.20 20.64
N GLU A 240 23.99 -17.98 19.61
CA GLU A 240 25.22 -17.18 19.68
C GLU A 240 25.54 -16.56 18.30
N GLY A 241 26.19 -15.40 18.30
CA GLY A 241 26.84 -14.80 17.14
C GLY A 241 25.93 -14.39 15.97
N ASP A 242 26.55 -14.26 14.80
CA ASP A 242 25.92 -13.75 13.57
C ASP A 242 24.77 -14.63 13.06
N GLN A 243 24.80 -15.94 13.31
CA GLN A 243 23.64 -16.82 13.05
C GLN A 243 22.38 -16.37 13.79
N TRP A 244 22.49 -15.95 15.06
CA TRP A 244 21.33 -15.45 15.81
C TRP A 244 20.81 -14.14 15.23
N ARG A 245 21.71 -13.23 14.87
CA ARG A 245 21.33 -11.97 14.23
C ARG A 245 20.63 -12.21 12.89
N ALA A 246 21.19 -13.10 12.05
CA ALA A 246 20.59 -13.52 10.79
C ALA A 246 19.22 -14.21 10.99
N PHE A 247 19.05 -15.02 12.04
CA PHE A 247 17.78 -15.65 12.40
C PHE A 247 16.70 -14.61 12.75
N CYS A 248 17.00 -13.64 13.60
CA CYS A 248 16.05 -12.60 14.00
C CYS A 248 15.63 -11.72 12.82
N HIS A 249 16.58 -11.27 12.00
CA HIS A 249 16.24 -10.51 10.79
C HIS A 249 15.50 -11.36 9.75
N SER A 250 15.75 -12.67 9.67
CA SER A 250 14.95 -13.58 8.83
C SER A 250 13.50 -13.66 9.31
N ALA A 251 13.26 -13.65 10.63
CA ALA A 251 11.91 -13.62 11.21
C ALA A 251 11.16 -12.35 10.77
N GLU A 252 11.76 -11.17 10.95
CA GLU A 252 11.14 -9.89 10.54
C GLU A 252 10.95 -9.79 9.03
N CYS A 253 11.95 -10.18 8.23
CA CYS A 253 11.85 -10.14 6.77
C CYS A 253 10.71 -11.03 6.24
N LEU A 254 10.45 -12.17 6.86
CA LEU A 254 9.42 -13.12 6.39
C LEU A 254 8.03 -12.84 6.97
N LEU A 255 7.91 -12.58 8.27
CA LEU A 255 6.61 -12.38 8.92
C LEU A 255 6.10 -10.93 8.83
N THR A 256 7.00 -9.94 8.87
CA THR A 256 6.64 -8.52 8.93
C THR A 256 6.73 -7.87 7.55
N GLU A 257 7.88 -7.92 6.89
CA GLU A 257 8.11 -7.21 5.61
C GLU A 257 7.43 -7.90 4.42
N LEU A 258 7.56 -9.24 4.32
CA LEU A 258 6.90 -10.06 3.30
C LEU A 258 5.42 -10.34 3.64
N GLY A 259 5.04 -10.27 4.92
CA GLY A 259 3.69 -10.58 5.39
C GLY A 259 3.28 -12.06 5.28
N ALA A 260 4.23 -13.00 5.37
CA ALA A 260 3.96 -14.43 5.21
C ALA A 260 3.04 -15.00 6.31
N SER A 261 2.22 -15.98 5.95
CA SER A 261 1.42 -16.72 6.92
C SER A 261 2.25 -17.79 7.64
N ASP A 262 1.77 -18.27 8.79
CA ASP A 262 2.43 -19.33 9.56
C ASP A 262 2.59 -20.63 8.75
N GLU A 263 1.67 -20.90 7.82
CA GLU A 263 1.68 -22.10 6.96
C GLU A 263 2.79 -22.04 5.91
N ASP A 264 3.16 -20.85 5.44
CA ASP A 264 4.13 -20.67 4.35
C ASP A 264 5.59 -20.78 4.84
N ILE A 265 5.85 -20.52 6.13
CA ILE A 265 7.21 -20.44 6.69
C ILE A 265 8.04 -21.69 6.39
N ALA A 266 7.44 -22.88 6.46
CA ALA A 266 8.14 -24.15 6.20
C ALA A 266 8.69 -24.27 4.75
N ASP A 267 7.97 -23.74 3.76
CA ASP A 267 8.45 -23.69 2.38
C ASP A 267 9.42 -22.51 2.16
N LEU A 268 9.20 -21.36 2.80
CA LEU A 268 10.06 -20.18 2.72
C LEU A 268 11.49 -20.46 3.18
N VAL A 269 11.67 -21.20 4.29
CA VAL A 269 13.00 -21.55 4.86
C VAL A 269 13.57 -22.88 4.36
N LYS A 270 12.97 -23.45 3.31
CA LYS A 270 13.31 -24.77 2.79
C LYS A 270 14.78 -24.90 2.37
N GLY A 271 15.37 -26.03 2.76
CA GLY A 271 16.76 -26.36 2.44
C GLY A 271 17.83 -25.56 3.19
N ARG A 272 17.48 -24.85 4.30
CA ARG A 272 18.45 -24.09 5.11
C ARG A 272 19.04 -24.83 6.30
N ALA A 273 18.28 -25.73 6.93
CA ALA A 273 18.75 -26.54 8.06
C ALA A 273 19.39 -25.73 9.23
N GLY A 274 18.94 -24.48 9.44
CA GLY A 274 19.46 -23.58 10.48
C GLY A 274 20.67 -22.72 10.10
N ASP A 275 21.14 -22.74 8.85
CA ASP A 275 22.19 -21.83 8.34
C ASP A 275 21.56 -20.52 7.82
N TRP A 276 21.38 -19.57 8.74
CA TRP A 276 20.63 -18.32 8.53
C TRP A 276 21.46 -17.22 7.87
N GLU A 277 22.76 -17.14 8.17
CA GLU A 277 23.66 -16.24 7.44
C GLU A 277 23.65 -16.57 5.94
N ARG A 278 23.89 -17.85 5.59
CA ARG A 278 23.90 -18.30 4.19
C ARG A 278 22.53 -18.21 3.53
N PHE A 279 21.45 -18.25 4.30
CA PHE A 279 20.11 -17.93 3.81
C PHE A 279 20.04 -16.47 3.31
N LEU A 280 20.41 -15.51 4.15
CA LEU A 280 20.40 -14.08 3.79
C LEU A 280 21.40 -13.76 2.67
N PHE A 281 22.64 -14.24 2.74
CA PHE A 281 23.63 -14.04 1.65
C PHE A 281 23.14 -14.61 0.31
N LYS A 282 22.46 -15.77 0.31
CA LYS A 282 21.90 -16.33 -0.93
C LYS A 282 20.66 -15.59 -1.40
N ALA A 283 19.79 -15.13 -0.48
CA ALA A 283 18.65 -14.29 -0.84
C ALA A 283 19.10 -12.97 -1.49
N ALA A 284 20.13 -12.33 -0.94
CA ALA A 284 20.71 -11.13 -1.52
C ALA A 284 21.33 -11.39 -2.91
N LYS A 285 22.13 -12.46 -3.04
CA LYS A 285 22.76 -12.83 -4.31
C LYS A 285 21.76 -13.14 -5.42
N ASP A 286 20.75 -13.97 -5.13
CA ASP A 286 19.74 -14.36 -6.12
C ASP A 286 18.74 -13.20 -6.38
N GLY A 287 18.55 -12.32 -5.39
CA GLY A 287 17.94 -10.98 -5.52
C GLY A 287 18.78 -9.97 -6.32
N GLY A 288 20.00 -10.34 -6.74
CA GLY A 288 20.79 -9.60 -7.74
C GLY A 288 21.91 -8.73 -7.18
N ARG A 289 22.20 -8.80 -5.88
CA ARG A 289 23.28 -8.05 -5.25
C ARG A 289 24.25 -8.99 -4.54
N GLU A 290 25.51 -8.99 -4.98
CA GLU A 290 26.58 -9.54 -4.16
C GLU A 290 26.90 -8.56 -3.03
N VAL A 291 27.03 -9.08 -1.81
CA VAL A 291 27.23 -8.34 -0.57
C VAL A 291 28.38 -8.99 0.18
N GLU A 292 29.26 -8.17 0.76
CA GLU A 292 30.52 -8.63 1.36
C GLU A 292 30.36 -9.02 2.84
N ASP A 293 29.35 -8.47 3.52
CA ASP A 293 29.06 -8.67 4.94
C ASP A 293 27.58 -8.94 5.23
N LEU A 294 27.31 -9.30 6.48
CA LEU A 294 25.97 -9.65 6.95
C LEU A 294 25.03 -8.44 7.02
N ASP A 295 25.53 -7.23 7.28
CA ASP A 295 24.73 -6.00 7.30
C ASP A 295 24.15 -5.69 5.92
N GLY A 296 24.99 -5.77 4.87
CA GLY A 296 24.56 -5.67 3.49
C GLY A 296 23.55 -6.75 3.10
N ALA A 297 23.75 -7.99 3.58
CA ALA A 297 22.81 -9.09 3.35
C ALA A 297 21.46 -8.89 4.04
N ILE A 298 21.44 -8.44 5.30
CA ILE A 298 20.22 -8.11 6.07
C ILE A 298 19.48 -6.97 5.38
N SER A 299 20.14 -5.83 5.18
CA SER A 299 19.54 -4.60 4.64
C SER A 299 18.93 -4.84 3.26
N PHE A 300 19.67 -5.50 2.37
CA PHE A 300 19.18 -5.81 1.04
C PHE A 300 18.06 -6.87 1.05
N THR A 301 18.16 -7.93 1.87
CA THR A 301 17.08 -8.93 1.95
C THR A 301 15.78 -8.31 2.50
N ARG A 302 15.88 -7.41 3.49
CA ARG A 302 14.73 -6.66 4.04
C ARG A 302 14.03 -5.86 2.96
N SER A 303 14.79 -5.06 2.21
CA SER A 303 14.28 -4.28 1.06
C SER A 303 13.65 -5.17 -0.01
N MET A 304 14.27 -6.31 -0.34
CA MET A 304 13.73 -7.27 -1.32
C MET A 304 12.42 -7.94 -0.88
N MET A 305 12.22 -8.17 0.43
CA MET A 305 10.97 -8.71 0.96
C MET A 305 9.84 -7.66 0.96
N GLY A 306 10.16 -6.40 1.28
CA GLY A 306 9.21 -5.29 1.09
C GLY A 306 8.79 -5.09 -0.37
N GLU A 307 9.73 -5.21 -1.32
CA GLU A 307 9.42 -5.20 -2.76
C GLU A 307 8.58 -6.42 -3.19
N ALA A 308 8.77 -7.59 -2.56
CA ALA A 308 7.93 -8.78 -2.82
C ALA A 308 6.49 -8.59 -2.29
N TYR A 309 6.32 -7.91 -1.16
CA TYR A 309 5.01 -7.48 -0.69
C TYR A 309 4.38 -6.45 -1.64
N LEU A 310 5.13 -5.43 -2.08
CA LEU A 310 4.65 -4.46 -3.08
C LEU A 310 4.23 -5.14 -4.40
N MET A 311 4.98 -6.15 -4.85
CA MET A 311 4.61 -6.97 -6.01
C MET A 311 3.27 -7.70 -5.83
N SER A 312 2.96 -8.16 -4.61
CA SER A 312 1.66 -8.75 -4.28
C SER A 312 0.54 -7.70 -4.26
N VAL A 313 0.84 -6.50 -3.76
CA VAL A 313 -0.09 -5.35 -3.79
C VAL A 313 -0.43 -4.95 -5.22
N GLU A 314 0.56 -4.80 -6.11
CA GLU A 314 0.31 -4.47 -7.51
C GLU A 314 -0.43 -5.59 -8.26
N PHE A 315 -0.11 -6.86 -8.01
CA PHE A 315 -0.86 -7.96 -8.60
C PHE A 315 -2.33 -8.02 -8.11
N ALA A 316 -2.57 -7.72 -6.83
CA ALA A 316 -3.91 -7.62 -6.27
C ALA A 316 -4.71 -6.44 -6.87
N ASP A 317 -4.13 -5.25 -6.87
CA ASP A 317 -4.77 -4.01 -7.33
C ASP A 317 -4.97 -4.00 -8.86
N MET A 318 -3.97 -4.44 -9.63
CA MET A 318 -4.01 -4.38 -11.09
C MET A 318 -4.71 -5.58 -11.73
N PHE A 319 -4.80 -6.75 -11.09
CA PHE A 319 -5.39 -7.94 -11.72
C PHE A 319 -6.49 -8.62 -10.88
N LEU A 320 -6.25 -8.96 -9.61
CA LEU A 320 -7.21 -9.79 -8.88
C LEU A 320 -8.49 -9.07 -8.48
N LEU A 321 -8.41 -7.79 -8.08
CA LEU A 321 -9.61 -6.99 -7.83
C LEU A 321 -10.45 -6.77 -9.11
N PRO A 322 -9.87 -6.38 -10.27
CA PRO A 322 -10.53 -6.41 -11.57
C PRO A 322 -11.19 -7.75 -11.94
N ALA A 323 -10.47 -8.86 -11.77
CA ALA A 323 -10.95 -10.21 -12.04
C ALA A 323 -12.18 -10.57 -11.18
N ALA A 324 -12.09 -10.37 -9.86
CA ALA A 324 -13.19 -10.63 -8.93
C ALA A 324 -14.41 -9.74 -9.21
N ALA A 325 -14.19 -8.46 -9.54
CA ALA A 325 -15.27 -7.51 -9.81
C ALA A 325 -16.11 -7.88 -11.04
N ILE A 326 -15.48 -8.39 -12.13
CA ILE A 326 -16.21 -8.94 -13.28
C ILE A 326 -17.10 -10.11 -12.85
N GLY A 327 -16.59 -11.02 -12.01
CA GLY A 327 -17.33 -12.18 -11.52
C GLY A 327 -18.63 -11.83 -10.78
N VAL A 328 -18.69 -10.68 -10.11
CA VAL A 328 -19.87 -10.22 -9.34
C VAL A 328 -20.82 -9.33 -10.18
N THR A 329 -20.48 -9.03 -11.44
CA THR A 329 -21.31 -8.24 -12.38
C THR A 329 -21.71 -6.83 -11.91
N GLN A 330 -20.93 -6.21 -11.02
CA GLN A 330 -21.20 -4.84 -10.55
C GLN A 330 -20.78 -3.79 -11.59
N HIS A 331 -21.49 -2.65 -11.64
CA HIS A 331 -21.20 -1.58 -12.58
C HIS A 331 -20.36 -0.43 -12.00
N ASP A 332 -20.36 -0.25 -10.68
CA ASP A 332 -19.53 0.74 -9.98
C ASP A 332 -19.02 0.07 -8.69
N LEU A 333 -17.70 0.01 -8.50
CA LEU A 333 -17.10 -0.58 -7.31
C LEU A 333 -16.31 0.44 -6.48
N THR A 334 -16.52 0.42 -5.17
CA THR A 334 -15.67 1.11 -4.18
C THR A 334 -14.84 0.06 -3.44
N VAL A 335 -13.52 0.12 -3.59
CA VAL A 335 -12.61 -0.83 -2.93
C VAL A 335 -12.47 -0.48 -1.45
N THR A 336 -12.85 -1.42 -0.56
CA THR A 336 -12.64 -1.27 0.89
C THR A 336 -11.27 -1.82 1.34
N PRO A 337 -10.76 -1.43 2.52
CA PRO A 337 -9.53 -2.00 3.07
C PRO A 337 -9.58 -3.54 3.22
N GLU A 338 -10.74 -4.09 3.59
CA GLU A 338 -10.96 -5.53 3.79
C GLU A 338 -10.87 -6.29 2.46
N MET A 339 -11.56 -5.79 1.42
CA MET A 339 -11.46 -6.33 0.06
C MET A 339 -10.01 -6.33 -0.44
N ARG A 340 -9.28 -5.22 -0.23
CA ARG A 340 -7.89 -5.10 -0.67
C ARG A 340 -6.96 -6.04 0.11
N THR A 341 -7.19 -6.21 1.41
CA THR A 341 -6.45 -7.18 2.24
C THR A 341 -6.68 -8.62 1.75
N ALA A 342 -7.94 -9.00 1.48
CA ALA A 342 -8.27 -10.31 0.91
C ALA A 342 -7.62 -10.55 -0.47
N ALA A 343 -7.57 -9.50 -1.30
CA ALA A 343 -6.91 -9.56 -2.61
C ALA A 343 -5.37 -9.67 -2.49
N ILE A 344 -4.73 -8.98 -1.54
CA ILE A 344 -3.28 -9.10 -1.27
C ILE A 344 -2.93 -10.51 -0.77
N GLN A 345 -3.74 -11.08 0.13
CA GLN A 345 -3.54 -12.47 0.60
C GLN A 345 -3.67 -13.49 -0.54
N SER A 346 -4.64 -13.28 -1.44
CA SER A 346 -4.83 -14.11 -2.63
C SER A 346 -3.68 -13.94 -3.63
N ALA A 347 -3.20 -12.71 -3.83
CA ALA A 347 -2.03 -12.40 -4.65
C ALA A 347 -0.77 -13.10 -4.12
N TYR A 348 -0.52 -13.03 -2.82
CA TYR A 348 0.56 -13.74 -2.16
C TYR A 348 0.50 -15.24 -2.46
N ALA A 349 -0.66 -15.87 -2.29
CA ALA A 349 -0.85 -17.29 -2.56
C ALA A 349 -0.59 -17.66 -4.03
N MET A 350 -1.04 -16.83 -4.97
CA MET A 350 -0.87 -17.04 -6.41
C MET A 350 0.56 -16.80 -6.90
N LEU A 351 1.29 -15.87 -6.29
CA LEU A 351 2.66 -15.54 -6.63
C LEU A 351 3.68 -16.47 -5.96
N PHE A 352 3.53 -16.74 -4.66
CA PHE A 352 4.61 -17.23 -3.80
C PHE A 352 4.36 -18.56 -3.09
N LYS A 353 3.11 -19.06 -2.97
CA LYS A 353 2.83 -20.30 -2.22
C LYS A 353 3.65 -21.49 -2.73
N GLY A 354 4.32 -22.19 -1.80
CA GLY A 354 5.19 -23.32 -2.10
C GLY A 354 6.60 -22.97 -2.60
N ARG A 355 6.98 -21.67 -2.65
CA ARG A 355 8.34 -21.23 -2.97
C ARG A 355 9.18 -21.00 -1.72
N SER A 356 10.49 -21.16 -1.87
CA SER A 356 11.46 -20.64 -0.91
C SER A 356 11.65 -19.12 -1.06
N ALA A 357 12.02 -18.42 0.02
CA ALA A 357 12.21 -16.97 -0.01
C ALA A 357 13.32 -16.52 -1.00
N ILE A 358 14.23 -17.43 -1.36
CA ILE A 358 15.28 -17.20 -2.35
C ILE A 358 14.73 -17.26 -3.79
N GLU A 359 13.77 -18.12 -4.06
CA GLU A 359 13.04 -18.10 -5.33
C GLU A 359 12.13 -16.88 -5.43
N ILE A 360 11.61 -16.37 -4.30
CA ILE A 360 10.90 -15.08 -4.24
C ILE A 360 11.87 -13.94 -4.55
N ALA A 361 13.07 -13.90 -3.96
CA ALA A 361 14.05 -12.84 -4.22
C ALA A 361 14.43 -12.71 -5.71
N ASP A 362 14.72 -13.82 -6.41
CA ASP A 362 14.94 -13.79 -7.87
C ASP A 362 13.67 -13.38 -8.65
N LEU A 363 12.49 -13.82 -8.21
CA LEU A 363 11.23 -13.50 -8.86
C LEU A 363 10.92 -12.00 -8.77
N THR A 364 11.04 -11.41 -7.57
CA THR A 364 10.89 -9.98 -7.30
C THR A 364 11.89 -9.19 -8.13
N ARG A 365 13.18 -9.57 -8.13
CA ARG A 365 14.20 -8.94 -8.99
C ARG A 365 13.79 -8.94 -10.47
N ARG A 366 13.31 -10.08 -10.98
CA ARG A 366 12.83 -10.20 -12.38
C ARG A 366 11.59 -9.36 -12.63
N TRP A 367 10.70 -9.21 -11.65
CA TRP A 367 9.53 -8.34 -11.75
C TRP A 367 9.94 -6.86 -11.76
N SER A 368 10.76 -6.39 -10.82
CA SER A 368 11.22 -4.99 -10.76
C SER A 368 11.89 -4.55 -12.06
N LEU A 369 12.72 -5.43 -12.68
CA LEU A 369 13.36 -5.19 -13.99
C LEU A 369 12.40 -5.16 -15.20
N ASN A 370 11.12 -5.50 -15.02
CA ASN A 370 10.11 -5.55 -16.07
C ASN A 370 8.79 -4.85 -15.69
N ARG A 371 8.71 -4.20 -14.52
CA ARG A 371 7.50 -3.54 -13.99
C ARG A 371 6.96 -2.48 -14.96
N GLU A 372 7.86 -1.67 -15.54
CA GLU A 372 7.51 -0.71 -16.60
C GLU A 372 6.85 -1.39 -17.81
N LYS A 373 7.34 -2.57 -18.23
CA LYS A 373 6.77 -3.30 -19.38
C LYS A 373 5.39 -3.89 -19.08
N ILE A 374 5.09 -4.20 -17.82
CA ILE A 374 3.75 -4.61 -17.39
C ILE A 374 2.81 -3.40 -17.54
N ASN A 375 3.22 -2.25 -17.02
CA ASN A 375 2.45 -1.00 -17.13
C ASN A 375 2.24 -0.57 -18.59
N ASP A 376 3.29 -0.58 -19.41
CA ASP A 376 3.23 -0.28 -20.84
C ASP A 376 2.27 -1.20 -21.59
N ALA A 377 2.27 -2.51 -21.28
CA ALA A 377 1.36 -3.46 -21.90
C ALA A 377 -0.12 -3.17 -21.58
N ILE A 378 -0.39 -2.63 -20.38
CA ILE A 378 -1.74 -2.25 -19.94
C ILE A 378 -2.18 -0.95 -20.61
N PHE A 379 -1.32 0.08 -20.63
CA PHE A 379 -1.62 1.33 -21.37
C PHE A 379 -1.81 1.09 -22.87
N GLN A 380 -0.99 0.23 -23.48
CA GLN A 380 -1.15 -0.17 -24.89
C GLN A 380 -2.41 -1.01 -25.14
N ALA A 381 -2.90 -1.78 -24.16
CA ALA A 381 -4.17 -2.50 -24.27
C ALA A 381 -5.34 -1.53 -24.35
N GLU A 382 -5.38 -0.54 -23.45
CA GLU A 382 -6.41 0.50 -23.43
C GLU A 382 -6.40 1.38 -24.68
N ASP A 383 -5.22 1.90 -25.06
CA ASP A 383 -5.08 2.75 -26.25
C ASP A 383 -5.51 1.99 -27.52
N ARG A 384 -5.12 0.71 -27.65
CA ARG A 384 -5.57 -0.14 -28.75
C ARG A 384 -7.08 -0.40 -28.72
N HIS A 385 -7.67 -0.63 -27.55
CA HIS A 385 -9.12 -0.82 -27.41
C HIS A 385 -9.87 0.45 -27.86
N ASN A 386 -9.44 1.62 -27.37
CA ASN A 386 -10.00 2.91 -27.75
C ASN A 386 -9.81 3.22 -29.24
N GLN A 387 -8.64 2.92 -29.82
CA GLN A 387 -8.38 3.02 -31.25
C GLN A 387 -9.25 2.07 -32.09
N LEU A 388 -9.62 0.89 -31.59
CA LEU A 388 -10.56 0.00 -32.29
C LEU A 388 -12.00 0.54 -32.26
N LEU A 389 -12.43 1.13 -31.15
CA LEU A 389 -13.77 1.74 -31.02
C LEU A 389 -13.89 3.05 -31.84
N VAL A 390 -12.87 3.91 -31.78
CA VAL A 390 -12.88 5.29 -32.28
C VAL A 390 -12.18 5.44 -33.64
N GLY A 391 -11.20 4.61 -33.99
CA GLY A 391 -10.42 4.72 -35.24
C GLY A 391 -11.22 4.46 -36.53
N SER A 392 -12.49 4.10 -36.41
CA SER A 392 -13.48 4.03 -37.50
C SER A 392 -14.30 5.33 -37.67
N ILE A 393 -14.00 6.37 -36.88
CA ILE A 393 -14.64 7.69 -36.93
C ILE A 393 -13.69 8.62 -37.69
N GLU A 394 -14.16 9.18 -38.81
CA GLU A 394 -13.39 10.11 -39.64
C GLU A 394 -12.99 11.38 -38.85
N GLU A 395 -11.87 12.01 -39.22
CA GLU A 395 -11.41 13.24 -38.57
C GLU A 395 -12.46 14.36 -38.66
N GLY A 396 -12.85 14.92 -37.51
CA GLY A 396 -13.91 15.93 -37.41
C GLY A 396 -15.34 15.40 -37.39
N SER A 397 -15.54 14.08 -37.53
CA SER A 397 -16.82 13.40 -37.28
C SER A 397 -16.98 13.01 -35.81
N TRP A 398 -18.14 12.46 -35.46
CA TRP A 398 -18.49 11.96 -34.12
C TRP A 398 -19.24 10.62 -34.20
N PRO A 399 -19.27 9.82 -33.12
CA PRO A 399 -19.93 8.52 -33.13
C PRO A 399 -21.43 8.63 -33.37
N GLN A 400 -21.97 7.66 -34.12
CA GLN A 400 -23.41 7.54 -34.33
C GLN A 400 -24.15 7.10 -33.07
N LEU A 401 -25.36 7.60 -32.88
CA LEU A 401 -26.20 7.26 -31.73
C LEU A 401 -26.62 5.78 -31.72
N THR A 402 -27.00 5.29 -32.89
CA THR A 402 -27.45 3.93 -33.22
C THR A 402 -26.92 3.58 -34.61
N GLU A 403 -27.17 2.36 -35.12
CA GLU A 403 -27.12 2.13 -36.57
C GLU A 403 -28.30 2.83 -37.28
N GLU A 404 -28.29 2.86 -38.62
CA GLU A 404 -29.48 3.19 -39.41
C GLU A 404 -30.58 2.17 -39.15
N VAL A 405 -31.78 2.63 -38.75
CA VAL A 405 -32.92 1.75 -38.45
C VAL A 405 -34.17 2.12 -39.24
N VAL A 406 -35.01 1.11 -39.50
CA VAL A 406 -36.27 1.26 -40.25
C VAL A 406 -37.44 1.06 -39.29
N ALA A 407 -38.30 2.08 -39.17
CA ALA A 407 -39.53 1.99 -38.41
C ALA A 407 -40.56 1.08 -39.13
N PRO A 408 -41.57 0.52 -38.44
CA PRO A 408 -42.61 -0.32 -39.04
C PRO A 408 -43.40 0.34 -40.20
N SER A 409 -43.34 1.68 -40.30
CA SER A 409 -43.92 2.47 -41.38
C SER A 409 -43.04 2.57 -42.65
N GLY A 410 -41.89 1.89 -42.68
CA GLY A 410 -40.89 2.00 -43.76
C GLY A 410 -40.04 3.27 -43.73
N ILE A 411 -40.28 4.16 -42.77
CA ILE A 411 -39.49 5.38 -42.56
C ILE A 411 -38.15 5.01 -41.90
N ARG A 412 -37.04 5.49 -42.47
CA ARG A 412 -35.70 5.26 -41.94
C ARG A 412 -35.27 6.40 -41.02
N ILE A 413 -34.44 6.07 -40.04
CA ILE A 413 -33.84 7.00 -39.10
C ILE A 413 -32.33 6.83 -39.21
N VAL A 414 -31.68 7.87 -39.76
CA VAL A 414 -30.28 7.86 -40.15
C VAL A 414 -29.50 8.80 -39.22
N PRO A 415 -28.54 8.30 -38.42
CA PRO A 415 -27.64 9.14 -37.65
C PRO A 415 -26.89 10.12 -38.56
N LEU A 416 -26.68 11.35 -38.10
CA LEU A 416 -25.81 12.32 -38.76
C LEU A 416 -24.53 12.46 -37.94
N THR A 417 -23.41 12.00 -38.50
CA THR A 417 -22.11 11.83 -37.84
C THR A 417 -21.03 12.80 -38.30
N SER A 418 -21.21 13.50 -39.42
CA SER A 418 -20.19 14.39 -39.98
C SER A 418 -20.67 15.82 -40.22
N PRO A 419 -19.75 16.81 -40.29
CA PRO A 419 -20.08 18.20 -40.56
C PRO A 419 -20.76 18.38 -41.92
N GLU A 420 -20.38 17.57 -42.92
CA GLU A 420 -20.99 17.60 -44.26
C GLU A 420 -22.42 17.08 -44.22
N GLN A 421 -22.69 15.99 -43.49
CA GLN A 421 -24.05 15.45 -43.36
C GLN A 421 -25.00 16.47 -42.72
N LEU A 422 -24.57 17.19 -41.68
CA LEU A 422 -25.37 18.28 -41.09
C LEU A 422 -25.58 19.45 -42.08
N ARG A 423 -24.57 19.79 -42.89
CA ARG A 423 -24.67 20.84 -43.92
C ARG A 423 -25.67 20.46 -45.01
N ASN A 424 -25.59 19.23 -45.52
CA ASN A 424 -26.47 18.70 -46.56
C ASN A 424 -27.92 18.57 -46.04
N GLU A 425 -28.10 18.17 -44.78
CA GLU A 425 -29.41 18.14 -44.11
C GLU A 425 -30.03 19.54 -43.98
N GLY A 426 -29.23 20.55 -43.61
CA GLY A 426 -29.68 21.94 -43.43
C GLY A 426 -29.84 22.77 -44.70
N SER A 427 -29.21 22.34 -45.81
CA SER A 427 -29.17 23.08 -47.08
C SER A 427 -30.56 23.45 -47.62
N SER A 428 -30.65 24.58 -48.32
CA SER A 428 -31.83 24.98 -49.10
C SER A 428 -31.87 24.37 -50.50
N GLY A 429 -30.73 23.85 -50.98
CA GLY A 429 -30.58 23.21 -52.29
C GLY A 429 -30.74 21.69 -52.25
N GLU A 430 -30.29 21.05 -53.32
CA GLU A 430 -30.11 19.59 -53.42
C GLU A 430 -28.69 19.21 -52.99
N ASP A 431 -28.53 18.03 -52.40
CA ASP A 431 -27.23 17.42 -52.13
C ASP A 431 -26.62 16.79 -53.40
N PRO A 432 -25.36 16.29 -53.38
CA PRO A 432 -24.74 15.66 -54.55
C PRO A 432 -25.49 14.45 -55.14
N ALA A 433 -26.45 13.88 -54.40
CA ALA A 433 -27.31 12.78 -54.84
C ALA A 433 -28.72 13.27 -55.28
N GLY A 434 -28.92 14.58 -55.42
CA GLY A 434 -30.17 15.19 -55.89
C GLY A 434 -31.30 15.28 -54.84
N ASN A 435 -31.02 14.98 -53.57
CA ASN A 435 -32.06 14.99 -52.53
C ASN A 435 -32.10 16.39 -51.88
N LYS A 436 -33.30 16.99 -51.80
CA LYS A 436 -33.48 18.34 -51.24
C LYS A 436 -33.19 18.37 -49.75
N GLY A 437 -32.41 19.36 -49.32
CA GLY A 437 -32.21 19.67 -47.91
C GLY A 437 -33.46 20.27 -47.26
N LEU A 438 -33.46 20.35 -45.92
CA LEU A 438 -34.58 20.86 -45.14
C LEU A 438 -34.58 22.39 -44.98
N SER A 439 -33.61 23.13 -45.52
CA SER A 439 -33.56 24.59 -45.46
C SER A 439 -33.70 25.15 -44.03
N HIS A 440 -32.94 24.60 -43.09
CA HIS A 440 -32.98 24.97 -41.66
C HIS A 440 -31.63 24.85 -40.96
N CYS A 441 -31.51 25.43 -39.77
CA CYS A 441 -30.22 25.76 -39.14
C CYS A 441 -29.43 24.58 -38.54
N VAL A 442 -29.76 23.32 -38.87
CA VAL A 442 -29.12 22.13 -38.27
C VAL A 442 -27.61 22.05 -38.50
N GLY A 443 -27.11 22.62 -39.61
CA GLY A 443 -25.67 22.75 -39.87
C GLY A 443 -24.89 23.53 -38.79
N GLY A 444 -25.57 24.34 -37.97
CA GLY A 444 -24.96 25.08 -36.85
C GLY A 444 -24.66 24.22 -35.61
N TYR A 445 -25.20 23.01 -35.48
CA TYR A 445 -25.03 22.19 -34.27
C TYR A 445 -23.73 21.37 -34.24
N HIS A 446 -22.89 21.50 -35.26
CA HIS A 446 -21.56 20.89 -35.35
C HIS A 446 -20.77 20.98 -34.03
N SER A 447 -20.72 22.16 -33.40
CA SER A 447 -19.91 22.41 -32.19
C SER A 447 -20.40 21.67 -30.93
N SER A 448 -21.64 21.21 -30.90
CA SER A 448 -22.20 20.34 -29.84
C SER A 448 -22.11 18.86 -30.22
N ALA A 449 -22.40 18.52 -31.48
CA ALA A 449 -22.36 17.15 -31.96
C ALA A 449 -20.94 16.56 -31.93
N VAL A 450 -19.92 17.34 -32.32
CA VAL A 450 -18.50 16.97 -32.26
C VAL A 450 -17.95 16.82 -30.82
N LYS A 451 -18.74 17.15 -29.80
CA LYS A 451 -18.46 16.89 -28.38
C LYS A 451 -19.30 15.75 -27.80
N ALA A 452 -20.22 15.19 -28.59
CA ALA A 452 -21.31 14.33 -28.13
C ALA A 452 -22.18 14.96 -27.01
N ASP A 453 -22.27 16.30 -26.96
CA ASP A 453 -23.22 17.04 -26.10
C ASP A 453 -24.66 16.97 -26.64
N CYS A 454 -24.81 16.63 -27.92
CA CYS A 454 -26.07 16.26 -28.55
C CYS A 454 -25.86 15.22 -29.64
N HIS A 455 -26.93 14.52 -30.01
CA HIS A 455 -26.94 13.55 -31.11
C HIS A 455 -28.05 13.90 -32.10
N ILE A 456 -27.77 13.78 -33.39
CA ILE A 456 -28.67 14.26 -34.45
C ILE A 456 -29.02 13.10 -35.38
N VAL A 457 -30.31 12.94 -35.69
CA VAL A 457 -30.81 11.94 -36.65
C VAL A 457 -31.72 12.58 -37.69
N SER A 458 -31.62 12.11 -38.93
CA SER A 458 -32.49 12.44 -40.06
C SER A 458 -33.59 11.39 -40.21
N VAL A 459 -34.84 11.82 -40.31
CA VAL A 459 -36.02 10.96 -40.51
C VAL A 459 -36.38 11.00 -41.99
N ARG A 460 -36.23 9.88 -42.70
CA ARG A 460 -36.23 9.82 -44.17
C ARG A 460 -37.25 8.82 -44.71
N ARG A 461 -37.92 9.18 -45.81
CA ARG A 461 -38.67 8.24 -46.65
C ARG A 461 -37.84 7.91 -47.88
N TYR A 462 -37.52 6.64 -48.09
CA TYR A 462 -36.86 6.17 -49.30
C TYR A 462 -37.90 5.77 -50.35
N TYR A 463 -37.54 5.95 -51.61
CA TYR A 463 -38.28 5.52 -52.79
C TYR A 463 -37.59 4.33 -53.47
N GLU A 464 -38.30 3.63 -54.36
CA GLU A 464 -37.78 2.43 -55.05
C GLU A 464 -36.55 2.72 -55.93
N ASP A 465 -36.40 3.96 -56.40
CA ASP A 465 -35.26 4.43 -57.19
C ASP A 465 -34.03 4.84 -56.34
N GLY A 466 -34.08 4.64 -55.02
CA GLY A 466 -32.99 4.96 -54.09
C GLY A 466 -32.94 6.42 -53.64
N ARG A 467 -33.75 7.32 -54.23
CA ARG A 467 -33.88 8.70 -53.71
C ARG A 467 -34.63 8.70 -52.38
N PHE A 468 -34.47 9.77 -51.61
CA PHE A 468 -35.19 9.93 -50.35
C PHE A 468 -35.67 11.36 -50.09
N ASP A 469 -36.84 11.46 -49.46
CA ASP A 469 -37.31 12.70 -48.85
C ASP A 469 -36.87 12.77 -47.39
N ARG A 470 -36.22 13.88 -47.02
CA ARG A 470 -36.04 14.29 -45.62
C ARG A 470 -37.39 14.76 -45.09
N LEU A 471 -37.92 14.07 -44.08
CA LEU A 471 -39.20 14.43 -43.45
C LEU A 471 -39.02 15.32 -42.22
N ALA A 472 -37.97 15.08 -41.45
CA ALA A 472 -37.58 15.88 -40.29
C ALA A 472 -36.12 15.59 -39.89
N THR A 473 -35.51 16.51 -39.16
CA THR A 473 -34.31 16.24 -38.35
C THR A 473 -34.67 16.34 -36.87
N VAL A 474 -33.98 15.57 -36.03
CA VAL A 474 -34.20 15.50 -34.57
C VAL A 474 -32.87 15.70 -33.86
N GLU A 475 -32.86 16.54 -32.84
CA GLU A 475 -31.75 16.70 -31.90
C GLU A 475 -32.14 16.06 -30.57
N PHE A 476 -31.32 15.14 -30.09
CA PHE A 476 -31.36 14.60 -28.74
C PHE A 476 -30.28 15.26 -27.89
N SER A 477 -30.57 15.51 -26.60
CA SER A 477 -29.56 15.90 -25.62
C SER A 477 -28.50 14.79 -25.42
N ARG A 478 -27.36 15.14 -24.82
CA ARG A 478 -26.37 14.18 -24.30
C ARG A 478 -27.04 13.02 -23.56
N LEU A 479 -26.56 11.81 -23.81
CA LEU A 479 -27.04 10.62 -23.10
C LEU A 479 -26.76 10.71 -21.60
N SER A 480 -27.69 10.21 -20.79
CA SER A 480 -27.41 9.91 -19.39
C SER A 480 -26.54 8.64 -19.31
N PRO A 481 -25.57 8.55 -18.38
CA PRO A 481 -24.67 7.40 -18.27
C PRO A 481 -25.44 6.07 -18.16
N ASN A 482 -26.45 6.02 -17.29
CA ASN A 482 -27.09 4.78 -16.86
C ASN A 482 -28.55 4.61 -17.38
N ASP A 483 -28.99 5.41 -18.37
CA ASP A 483 -30.37 5.33 -18.91
C ASP A 483 -30.40 5.50 -20.45
N ASN A 484 -31.05 4.57 -21.14
CA ASN A 484 -31.26 4.57 -22.61
C ASN A 484 -32.33 5.55 -23.09
N LYS A 485 -32.99 6.27 -22.18
CA LYS A 485 -33.99 7.28 -22.51
C LYS A 485 -33.43 8.45 -23.32
N LEU A 486 -33.84 8.54 -24.58
CA LEU A 486 -33.54 9.67 -25.45
C LEU A 486 -34.39 10.90 -25.10
N THR A 487 -33.74 11.99 -24.67
CA THR A 487 -34.41 13.27 -24.45
C THR A 487 -34.39 14.10 -25.74
N VAL A 488 -35.54 14.20 -26.42
CA VAL A 488 -35.72 15.05 -27.61
C VAL A 488 -35.63 16.52 -27.19
N LYS A 489 -34.58 17.21 -27.65
CA LYS A 489 -34.41 18.65 -27.46
C LYS A 489 -35.21 19.44 -28.50
N GLN A 490 -35.26 18.95 -29.74
CA GLN A 490 -36.14 19.47 -30.79
C GLN A 490 -36.34 18.48 -31.94
N SER A 491 -37.43 18.66 -32.69
CA SER A 491 -37.66 18.00 -33.98
C SER A 491 -38.28 19.00 -34.96
N ARG A 492 -37.68 19.14 -36.14
CA ARG A 492 -38.03 20.16 -37.14
C ARG A 492 -38.09 19.55 -38.54
N ALA A 493 -39.09 19.96 -39.31
CA ALA A 493 -39.18 19.70 -40.74
C ALA A 493 -38.74 20.93 -41.54
N ARG A 494 -39.00 20.92 -42.85
CA ARG A 494 -38.51 21.91 -43.80
C ARG A 494 -38.82 23.35 -43.34
N SER A 495 -37.84 24.24 -43.43
CA SER A 495 -37.96 25.65 -43.01
C SER A 495 -38.44 25.83 -41.57
N ASN A 496 -37.92 25.00 -40.64
CA ASN A 496 -38.27 24.98 -39.21
C ASN A 496 -39.76 24.62 -38.88
N SER A 497 -40.52 24.13 -39.86
CA SER A 497 -41.91 23.72 -39.68
C SER A 497 -42.06 22.47 -38.80
N GLN A 498 -43.31 22.13 -38.43
CA GLN A 498 -43.57 20.91 -37.66
C GLN A 498 -43.39 19.64 -38.52
N PRO A 499 -42.81 18.57 -37.96
CA PRO A 499 -42.79 17.25 -38.58
C PRO A 499 -44.18 16.74 -38.98
N CYS A 500 -44.26 16.12 -40.16
CA CYS A 500 -45.47 15.43 -40.61
C CYS A 500 -45.79 14.23 -39.71
N ARG A 501 -47.04 13.75 -39.73
CA ARG A 501 -47.48 12.64 -38.88
C ARG A 501 -46.59 11.40 -39.01
N ALA A 502 -46.24 10.99 -40.24
CA ALA A 502 -45.39 9.82 -40.47
C ALA A 502 -44.00 9.94 -39.81
N ALA A 503 -43.43 11.16 -39.74
CA ALA A 503 -42.16 11.41 -39.07
C ALA A 503 -42.30 11.41 -37.53
N LYS A 504 -43.42 11.95 -37.00
CA LYS A 504 -43.74 11.88 -35.57
C LYS A 504 -43.92 10.43 -35.11
N ASP A 505 -44.73 9.67 -35.83
CA ASP A 505 -45.03 8.27 -35.53
C ASP A 505 -43.75 7.40 -35.57
N ALA A 506 -42.86 7.62 -36.55
CA ALA A 506 -41.56 6.96 -36.64
C ALA A 506 -40.60 7.36 -35.49
N LEU A 507 -40.54 8.64 -35.12
CA LEU A 507 -39.71 9.12 -34.01
C LEU A 507 -40.19 8.57 -32.66
N THR A 508 -41.51 8.54 -32.42
CA THR A 508 -42.08 7.96 -31.20
C THR A 508 -41.76 6.47 -31.11
N TRP A 509 -41.87 5.71 -32.20
CA TRP A 509 -41.44 4.32 -32.25
C TRP A 509 -39.95 4.16 -31.90
N TYR A 510 -39.08 5.03 -32.44
CA TYR A 510 -37.64 4.96 -32.23
C TYR A 510 -37.25 5.25 -30.78
N VAL A 511 -37.71 6.37 -30.22
CA VAL A 511 -37.44 6.74 -28.81
C VAL A 511 -37.89 5.63 -27.86
N ASN A 512 -39.09 5.08 -28.08
CA ASN A 512 -39.58 3.96 -27.27
C ASN A 512 -38.76 2.69 -27.48
N SER A 513 -38.34 2.38 -28.71
CA SER A 513 -37.54 1.19 -29.03
C SER A 513 -36.12 1.26 -28.47
N VAL A 514 -35.51 2.45 -28.43
CA VAL A 514 -34.22 2.68 -27.77
C VAL A 514 -34.37 2.56 -26.25
N ALA A 515 -35.40 3.19 -25.67
CA ALA A 515 -35.63 3.15 -24.22
C ALA A 515 -35.84 1.71 -23.68
N VAL A 516 -36.46 0.81 -24.45
CA VAL A 516 -36.60 -0.62 -24.11
C VAL A 516 -35.47 -1.52 -24.63
N GLY A 517 -34.37 -0.95 -25.13
CA GLY A 517 -33.20 -1.70 -25.61
C GLY A 517 -33.38 -2.48 -26.93
N ARG A 518 -34.52 -2.34 -27.62
CA ARG A 518 -34.76 -2.97 -28.93
C ARG A 518 -33.88 -2.38 -30.04
N VAL A 519 -33.57 -1.08 -29.95
CA VAL A 519 -32.58 -0.44 -30.82
C VAL A 519 -31.36 -0.10 -29.95
N PRO A 520 -30.21 -0.77 -30.14
CA PRO A 520 -29.05 -0.58 -29.28
C PRO A 520 -28.35 0.76 -29.55
N LEU A 521 -27.96 1.44 -28.47
CA LEU A 521 -27.12 2.64 -28.50
C LEU A 521 -25.65 2.25 -28.64
N GLN A 522 -24.85 3.03 -29.38
CA GLN A 522 -23.41 2.80 -29.50
C GLN A 522 -22.61 3.41 -28.34
N ARG A 523 -23.03 3.14 -27.10
CA ARG A 523 -22.47 3.75 -25.87
C ARG A 523 -20.96 3.68 -25.80
N GLN A 524 -20.37 2.49 -25.86
CA GLN A 524 -18.91 2.29 -25.83
C GLN A 524 -18.17 3.21 -26.81
N ARG A 525 -18.66 3.39 -28.05
CA ARG A 525 -18.03 4.30 -29.03
C ARG A 525 -18.26 5.78 -28.72
N ILE A 526 -19.41 6.14 -28.14
CA ILE A 526 -19.73 7.51 -27.68
C ILE A 526 -18.85 7.89 -26.49
N ASP A 527 -18.73 6.99 -25.52
CA ASP A 527 -18.02 7.21 -24.27
C ASP A 527 -16.50 7.24 -24.53
N ALA A 528 -15.94 6.27 -25.27
CA ALA A 528 -14.53 6.28 -25.67
C ALA A 528 -14.15 7.54 -26.49
N PHE A 529 -15.04 8.04 -27.36
CA PHE A 529 -14.82 9.29 -28.09
C PHE A 529 -14.84 10.52 -27.16
N GLN A 530 -15.73 10.56 -26.16
CA GLN A 530 -15.72 11.62 -25.15
C GLN A 530 -14.42 11.58 -24.31
N GLU A 531 -13.95 10.41 -23.89
CA GLU A 531 -12.71 10.25 -23.14
C GLU A 531 -11.48 10.72 -23.92
N MET A 532 -11.34 10.28 -25.18
CA MET A 532 -10.25 10.72 -26.05
C MET A 532 -10.26 12.23 -26.29
N ARG A 533 -11.45 12.87 -26.34
CA ARG A 533 -11.57 14.34 -26.47
C ARG A 533 -11.28 15.12 -25.19
N MET A 534 -11.49 14.53 -24.01
CA MET A 534 -11.34 15.20 -22.70
C MET A 534 -9.91 15.10 -22.15
N ASN A 535 -8.90 14.99 -23.03
CA ASN A 535 -7.48 14.79 -22.70
C ASN A 535 -7.24 13.65 -21.68
N GLY A 536 -8.03 12.56 -21.76
CA GLY A 536 -7.88 11.42 -20.86
C GLY A 536 -8.37 11.63 -19.42
N GLN A 537 -9.17 12.66 -19.14
CA GLN A 537 -9.94 12.72 -17.89
C GLN A 537 -11.08 11.68 -17.90
N LYS A 538 -10.73 10.41 -17.78
CA LYS A 538 -11.67 9.30 -17.60
C LYS A 538 -12.41 9.44 -16.27
N THR A 539 -13.72 9.23 -16.29
CA THR A 539 -14.51 9.03 -15.06
C THR A 539 -14.44 7.57 -14.63
N LEU A 540 -13.24 7.09 -14.33
CA LEU A 540 -13.02 5.76 -13.74
C LEU A 540 -13.72 5.68 -12.38
N ASP A 541 -14.29 4.52 -12.05
CA ASP A 541 -14.89 4.24 -10.74
C ASP A 541 -13.81 4.07 -9.65
N GLY A 542 -14.18 3.58 -8.46
CA GLY A 542 -13.21 3.39 -7.38
C GLY A 542 -12.12 2.39 -7.74
N LEU A 543 -12.47 1.31 -8.43
CA LEU A 543 -11.55 0.26 -8.86
C LEU A 543 -10.73 0.67 -10.09
N GLY A 544 -11.35 1.28 -11.11
CA GLY A 544 -10.64 1.75 -12.30
C GLY A 544 -9.54 2.75 -11.98
N ARG A 545 -9.77 3.65 -11.00
CA ARG A 545 -8.73 4.56 -10.48
C ARG A 545 -7.61 3.85 -9.74
N LEU A 546 -7.86 2.67 -9.16
CA LEU A 546 -6.88 1.87 -8.43
C LEU A 546 -6.01 1.03 -9.38
N CYS A 547 -6.64 0.33 -10.34
CA CYS A 547 -5.90 -0.50 -11.31
C CYS A 547 -5.30 0.31 -12.46
N GLY A 548 -5.78 1.54 -12.69
CA GLY A 548 -5.28 2.46 -13.72
C GLY A 548 -5.91 2.27 -15.11
N TYR A 549 -6.93 1.41 -15.25
CA TYR A 549 -7.58 1.10 -16.53
C TYR A 549 -9.09 0.82 -16.38
N GLU A 550 -9.83 0.79 -17.49
CA GLU A 550 -11.24 0.37 -17.51
C GLU A 550 -11.33 -1.15 -17.37
N TRP A 551 -11.59 -1.60 -16.13
CA TRP A 551 -11.56 -3.01 -15.74
C TRP A 551 -12.74 -3.83 -16.29
N LYS A 552 -13.82 -3.20 -16.76
CA LYS A 552 -14.99 -3.93 -17.30
C LYS A 552 -14.73 -4.59 -18.66
N GLU A 553 -13.67 -4.18 -19.35
CA GLU A 553 -13.28 -4.71 -20.66
C GLU A 553 -12.38 -5.95 -20.50
N ASP A 554 -12.98 -7.14 -20.58
CA ASP A 554 -12.31 -8.45 -20.45
C ASP A 554 -11.03 -8.56 -21.31
N SER A 555 -11.03 -7.97 -22.52
CA SER A 555 -9.85 -7.94 -23.40
C SER A 555 -8.63 -7.25 -22.78
N VAL A 556 -8.83 -6.26 -21.90
CA VAL A 556 -7.75 -5.56 -21.18
C VAL A 556 -7.25 -6.44 -20.02
N ILE A 557 -8.16 -7.04 -19.23
CA ILE A 557 -7.80 -7.97 -18.15
C ILE A 557 -7.02 -9.19 -18.69
N GLN A 558 -7.38 -9.73 -19.85
CA GLN A 558 -6.60 -10.80 -20.48
C GLN A 558 -5.16 -10.39 -20.83
N ILE A 559 -4.93 -9.13 -21.22
CA ILE A 559 -3.58 -8.60 -21.49
C ILE A 559 -2.82 -8.39 -20.18
N VAL A 560 -3.47 -7.83 -19.15
CA VAL A 560 -2.92 -7.68 -17.79
C VAL A 560 -2.47 -9.04 -17.24
N ALA A 561 -3.34 -10.03 -17.24
CA ALA A 561 -3.05 -11.39 -16.76
C ALA A 561 -1.89 -12.03 -17.52
N LYS A 562 -1.80 -11.82 -18.84
CA LYS A 562 -0.69 -12.30 -19.65
C LYS A 562 0.63 -11.61 -19.32
N ALA A 563 0.61 -10.32 -18.98
CA ALA A 563 1.81 -9.59 -18.54
C ALA A 563 2.31 -10.08 -17.17
N TRP A 564 1.39 -10.46 -16.27
CA TRP A 564 1.71 -11.06 -14.96
C TRP A 564 2.01 -12.57 -14.99
N GLY A 565 1.59 -13.28 -16.05
CA GLY A 565 1.75 -14.74 -16.21
C GLY A 565 3.18 -15.30 -16.02
N PRO A 566 4.28 -14.60 -16.35
CA PRO A 566 5.63 -15.08 -16.03
C PRO A 566 5.90 -15.25 -14.52
N TYR A 567 5.16 -14.54 -13.67
CA TYR A 567 5.46 -14.40 -12.25
C TYR A 567 4.69 -15.34 -11.32
N VAL A 568 3.42 -15.64 -11.63
CA VAL A 568 2.59 -16.57 -10.85
C VAL A 568 3.22 -17.97 -10.75
N THR A 569 2.81 -18.80 -9.78
CA THR A 569 3.34 -20.17 -9.66
C THR A 569 2.90 -21.06 -10.83
N ASP A 570 3.59 -22.17 -11.06
CA ASP A 570 3.36 -23.03 -12.24
C ASP A 570 1.98 -23.71 -12.26
N SER A 571 1.29 -23.79 -11.13
CA SER A 571 -0.12 -24.22 -11.05
C SER A 571 -1.08 -23.19 -11.64
N TRP A 572 -0.72 -21.91 -11.63
CA TRP A 572 -1.51 -20.81 -12.19
C TRP A 572 -1.19 -20.54 -13.65
N LYS A 573 0.09 -20.64 -14.06
CA LYS A 573 0.52 -20.44 -15.47
C LYS A 573 -0.22 -21.29 -16.51
N ARG A 574 -0.82 -22.40 -16.08
CA ARG A 574 -1.49 -23.39 -16.94
C ARG A 574 -3.02 -23.26 -16.95
N ARG A 575 -3.58 -22.45 -16.05
CA ARG A 575 -5.03 -22.18 -16.00
C ARG A 575 -5.42 -21.21 -17.09
N LYS A 576 -6.62 -21.38 -17.67
CA LYS A 576 -7.23 -20.36 -18.53
C LYS A 576 -7.81 -19.25 -17.66
N MET A 577 -8.18 -18.11 -18.27
CA MET A 577 -8.85 -17.02 -17.54
C MET A 577 -10.08 -17.54 -16.78
N ASP A 578 -10.98 -18.28 -17.44
CA ASP A 578 -12.18 -18.87 -16.82
C ASP A 578 -11.85 -19.72 -15.58
N ASP A 579 -10.77 -20.51 -15.62
CA ASP A 579 -10.31 -21.35 -14.50
C ASP A 579 -9.65 -20.55 -13.35
N ILE A 580 -9.23 -19.31 -13.62
CA ILE A 580 -8.75 -18.34 -12.63
C ILE A 580 -9.94 -17.59 -12.02
N MET A 581 -10.87 -17.11 -12.84
CA MET A 581 -12.09 -16.42 -12.39
C MET A 581 -12.96 -17.31 -11.50
N ALA A 582 -13.01 -18.62 -11.79
CA ALA A 582 -13.72 -19.63 -11.01
C ALA A 582 -12.90 -20.25 -9.86
N SER A 583 -11.75 -19.66 -9.49
CA SER A 583 -10.93 -20.16 -8.38
C SER A 583 -11.43 -19.75 -7.00
N ASP A 584 -11.05 -20.51 -5.96
CA ASP A 584 -11.36 -20.20 -4.57
C ASP A 584 -10.74 -18.84 -4.17
N GLU A 585 -9.56 -18.51 -4.69
CA GLU A 585 -8.86 -17.25 -4.46
C GLU A 585 -9.64 -16.03 -5.00
N VAL A 586 -10.16 -16.11 -6.23
CA VAL A 586 -10.99 -15.03 -6.80
C VAL A 586 -12.38 -14.99 -6.14
N SER A 587 -12.94 -16.15 -5.80
CA SER A 587 -14.22 -16.26 -5.09
C SER A 587 -14.16 -15.64 -3.69
N PHE A 588 -13.07 -15.86 -2.95
CA PHE A 588 -12.84 -15.27 -1.63
C PHE A 588 -12.81 -13.73 -1.69
N ILE A 589 -12.21 -13.14 -2.72
CA ILE A 589 -12.26 -11.69 -2.94
C ILE A 589 -13.71 -11.26 -3.25
N ALA A 590 -14.38 -11.98 -4.15
CA ALA A 590 -15.76 -11.69 -4.58
C ALA A 590 -16.77 -11.75 -3.42
N GLU A 591 -16.62 -12.67 -2.47
CA GLU A 591 -17.45 -12.75 -1.26
C GLU A 591 -17.29 -11.53 -0.34
N ASN A 592 -16.14 -10.85 -0.38
CA ASN A 592 -15.88 -9.61 0.35
C ASN A 592 -16.35 -8.35 -0.42
N ILE A 593 -16.80 -8.48 -1.67
CA ILE A 593 -17.38 -7.36 -2.44
C ILE A 593 -18.78 -7.06 -1.92
N VAL A 594 -18.89 -6.07 -1.04
CA VAL A 594 -20.17 -5.58 -0.51
C VAL A 594 -21.00 -4.97 -1.65
N PRO A 595 -22.23 -5.44 -1.93
CA PRO A 595 -23.11 -4.82 -2.92
C PRO A 595 -23.42 -3.36 -2.54
N ASP A 596 -23.37 -2.43 -3.50
CA ASP A 596 -23.66 -1.02 -3.21
C ASP A 596 -25.14 -0.84 -2.79
N VAL A 597 -25.34 -0.72 -1.48
CA VAL A 597 -26.65 -0.56 -0.84
C VAL A 597 -27.34 0.75 -1.24
N ARG A 598 -26.65 1.69 -1.91
CA ARG A 598 -27.23 2.97 -2.35
C ARG A 598 -28.38 2.85 -3.35
N MET A 599 -28.54 1.71 -4.02
CA MET A 599 -29.69 1.42 -4.89
C MET A 599 -30.94 0.94 -4.12
N ALA A 600 -30.84 0.62 -2.83
CA ALA A 600 -31.97 0.22 -1.98
C ALA A 600 -32.68 1.42 -1.31
N ARG A 601 -32.97 2.48 -2.09
CA ARG A 601 -33.92 3.53 -1.69
C ARG A 601 -35.30 3.21 -2.25
N PHE A 602 -36.14 2.63 -1.40
CA PHE A 602 -37.59 2.51 -1.59
C PHE A 602 -38.28 3.88 -1.60
#